data_AF-R2P3B5-F1
#
_entry.id   AF-R2P3B5-F1
#
_cell.length_a   1.000
_cell.length_b   1.000
_cell.length_c   1.000
_cell.angle_alpha   90.00
_cell.angle_beta   90.00
_cell.angle_gamma   90.00
#
_symmetry.space_group_name_H-M   'P 1'
#
loop_
_entity.id
_entity.type
_entity.pdbx_description
1 polymer ?
#
loop_
_entity_poly.entity_id
_entity_poly.type
_entity_poly.pdbx_seq_one_letter_code
_entity_poly.pdbx_strand_id
1 'polypeptide(L)'
;MKNVLDIYLKKKGITRSELSKKEELSEQKLARISKQNPDSYSEETLELLAKGLATTPAEVLEELRSIRDSDALYQVTNINELRQKVKEKEEEFLVEGDFRELLKEIEGSRVSETAELGFQLGSGGSGTVLAQAVLRVMNFFEEDTKLENLKQDIAQLYTIEFINEEEAKLRLKQLDY
;
A
#
# COMPACT_ATOMS: atom_id res chain seq x y z
N MET A 1 -4.32 -10.39 -8.33
CA MET A 1 -2.93 -10.87 -8.43
C MET A 1 -1.99 -9.92 -7.72
N LYS A 2 -0.98 -10.47 -7.03
CA LYS A 2 0.10 -9.76 -6.34
C LYS A 2 0.83 -8.74 -7.23
N ASN A 3 1.06 -7.53 -6.72
CA ASN A 3 1.74 -6.44 -7.43
C ASN A 3 3.28 -6.58 -7.43
N VAL A 4 3.77 -7.63 -8.09
CA VAL A 4 5.18 -8.04 -8.09
C VAL A 4 6.12 -6.92 -8.57
N LEU A 5 5.76 -6.23 -9.66
CA LEU A 5 6.57 -5.15 -10.21
C LEU A 5 6.72 -3.99 -9.23
N ASP A 6 5.66 -3.64 -8.51
CA ASP A 6 5.69 -2.50 -7.61
C ASP A 6 6.57 -2.75 -6.39
N ILE A 7 6.53 -3.99 -5.88
CA ILE A 7 7.43 -4.46 -4.81
C ILE A 7 8.89 -4.40 -5.29
N TYR A 8 9.16 -4.82 -6.53
CA TYR A 8 10.50 -4.77 -7.10
C TYR A 8 11.01 -3.33 -7.25
N LEU A 9 10.19 -2.44 -7.79
CA LEU A 9 10.50 -1.02 -7.91
C LEU A 9 10.78 -0.38 -6.55
N LYS A 10 9.97 -0.71 -5.53
CA LYS A 10 10.17 -0.27 -4.15
C LYS A 10 11.52 -0.73 -3.59
N LYS A 11 11.90 -2.01 -3.79
CA LYS A 11 13.21 -2.54 -3.39
C LYS A 11 14.39 -1.80 -4.03
N LYS A 12 14.22 -1.31 -5.26
CA LYS A 12 15.25 -0.52 -5.98
C LYS A 12 15.16 0.99 -5.67
N GLY A 13 14.20 1.42 -4.86
CA GLY A 13 14.00 2.84 -4.51
C GLY A 13 13.48 3.70 -5.66
N ILE A 14 12.81 3.11 -6.66
CA ILE A 14 12.34 3.78 -7.88
C ILE A 14 10.80 3.72 -7.90
N THR A 15 10.15 4.77 -8.38
CA THR A 15 8.69 4.80 -8.57
C THR A 15 8.31 4.55 -10.03
N ARG A 16 7.05 4.17 -10.29
CA ARG A 16 6.52 4.03 -11.67
C ARG A 16 6.71 5.31 -12.48
N SER A 17 6.53 6.47 -11.85
CA SER A 17 6.69 7.77 -12.49
C SER A 17 8.14 8.06 -12.90
N GLU A 18 9.11 7.69 -12.06
CA GLU A 18 10.53 7.85 -12.37
C GLU A 18 10.98 6.90 -13.48
N LEU A 19 10.47 5.67 -13.49
CA LEU A 19 10.72 4.71 -14.56
C LEU A 19 10.07 5.18 -15.89
N SER A 20 8.84 5.69 -15.83
CA SER A 20 8.11 6.24 -16.98
C SER A 20 8.85 7.39 -17.65
N LYS A 21 9.43 8.31 -16.85
CA LYS A 21 10.26 9.42 -17.36
C LYS A 21 11.54 8.96 -18.05
N LYS A 22 12.10 7.81 -17.66
CA LYS A 22 13.39 7.32 -18.17
C LYS A 22 13.25 6.55 -19.49
N GLU A 23 12.16 5.82 -19.70
CA GLU A 23 12.13 4.73 -20.68
C GLU A 23 10.92 4.74 -21.64
N GLU A 24 10.25 5.88 -21.84
CA GLU A 24 9.05 6.00 -22.72
C GLU A 24 7.92 5.01 -22.37
N LEU A 25 7.96 4.42 -21.18
CA LEU A 25 6.94 3.49 -20.67
C LEU A 25 5.84 4.28 -19.96
N SER A 26 4.67 4.41 -20.59
CA SER A 26 3.52 5.06 -19.95
C SER A 26 3.20 4.42 -18.59
N GLU A 27 2.90 5.26 -17.58
CA GLU A 27 2.52 4.80 -16.23
C GLU A 27 1.32 3.83 -16.26
N GLN A 28 0.41 3.98 -17.24
CA GLN A 28 -0.70 3.06 -17.45
C GLN A 28 -0.25 1.67 -17.91
N LYS A 29 0.80 1.58 -18.73
CA LYS A 29 1.40 0.29 -19.14
C LYS A 29 2.03 -0.37 -17.92
N LEU A 30 2.78 0.38 -17.11
CA LEU A 30 3.39 -0.09 -15.86
C LEU A 30 2.35 -0.62 -14.85
N ALA A 31 1.25 0.10 -14.64
CA ALA A 31 0.16 -0.31 -13.75
C ALA A 31 -0.57 -1.56 -14.25
N ARG A 32 -0.63 -1.76 -15.57
CA ARG A 32 -1.25 -2.96 -16.16
C ARG A 32 -0.34 -4.18 -15.99
N ILE A 33 0.95 -4.06 -16.33
CA ILE A 33 1.89 -5.16 -16.22
C ILE A 33 2.15 -5.53 -14.75
N SER A 34 2.07 -4.58 -13.82
CA SER A 34 2.30 -4.87 -12.39
C SER A 34 1.28 -5.85 -11.80
N LYS A 35 0.10 -5.98 -12.43
CA LYS A 35 -0.95 -6.93 -12.08
C LYS A 35 -0.88 -8.24 -12.88
N GLN A 36 0.11 -8.40 -13.75
CA GLN A 36 0.30 -9.59 -14.57
C GLN A 36 1.41 -10.48 -14.00
N ASN A 37 1.43 -11.75 -14.41
CA ASN A 37 2.50 -12.66 -14.06
C ASN A 37 3.80 -12.21 -14.77
N PRO A 38 4.95 -12.11 -14.07
CA PRO A 38 6.22 -11.73 -14.70
C PRO A 38 6.62 -12.64 -15.87
N ASP A 39 6.16 -13.90 -15.88
CA ASP A 39 6.39 -14.83 -17.00
C ASP A 39 5.65 -14.44 -18.29
N SER A 40 4.61 -13.62 -18.18
CA SER A 40 3.83 -13.14 -19.33
C SER A 40 4.36 -11.82 -19.90
N TYR A 41 5.46 -11.29 -19.37
CA TYR A 41 6.04 -10.05 -19.86
C TYR A 41 6.72 -10.29 -21.21
N SER A 42 6.47 -9.40 -22.17
CA SER A 42 7.16 -9.45 -23.46
C SER A 42 8.64 -9.13 -23.29
N GLU A 43 9.49 -9.71 -24.16
CA GLU A 43 10.94 -9.44 -24.18
C GLU A 43 11.23 -7.93 -24.21
N GLU A 44 10.53 -7.17 -25.05
CA GLU A 44 10.61 -5.70 -25.11
C GLU A 44 10.36 -5.03 -23.74
N THR A 45 9.39 -5.54 -22.96
CA THR A 45 9.07 -4.98 -21.64
C THR A 45 10.18 -5.29 -20.64
N LEU A 46 10.76 -6.49 -20.70
CA LEU A 46 11.89 -6.87 -19.85
C LEU A 46 13.15 -6.06 -20.20
N GLU A 47 13.39 -5.78 -21.48
CA GLU A 47 14.50 -4.93 -21.94
C GLU A 47 14.36 -3.48 -21.44
N LEU A 48 13.16 -2.89 -21.55
CA LEU A 48 12.89 -1.54 -21.04
C LEU A 48 12.90 -1.47 -19.50
N LEU A 49 12.51 -2.54 -18.80
CA LEU A 49 12.67 -2.59 -17.35
C LEU A 49 14.16 -2.67 -16.98
N ALA A 50 14.90 -3.53 -17.67
CA ALA A 50 16.32 -3.76 -17.42
C ALA A 50 17.15 -2.49 -17.64
N LYS A 51 16.91 -1.78 -18.74
CA LYS A 51 17.62 -0.55 -19.07
C LYS A 51 17.25 0.60 -18.12
N GLY A 52 15.98 0.75 -17.74
CA GLY A 52 15.56 1.73 -16.73
C GLY A 52 16.11 1.50 -15.33
N LEU A 53 16.37 0.24 -14.99
CA LEU A 53 16.89 -0.21 -13.70
C LEU A 53 18.40 -0.49 -13.71
N ALA A 54 19.08 -0.23 -14.83
CA ALA A 54 20.50 -0.51 -15.04
C ALA A 54 20.93 -1.94 -14.66
N THR A 55 20.10 -2.92 -15.02
CA THR A 55 20.32 -4.36 -14.79
C THR A 55 20.07 -5.13 -16.09
N THR A 56 20.09 -6.46 -16.06
CA THR A 56 19.82 -7.31 -17.22
C THR A 56 18.37 -7.80 -17.24
N PRO A 57 17.78 -8.09 -18.42
CA PRO A 57 16.43 -8.65 -18.52
C PRO A 57 16.27 -9.96 -17.74
N ALA A 58 17.32 -10.78 -17.72
CA ALA A 58 17.36 -12.04 -16.97
C ALA A 58 17.29 -11.80 -15.46
N GLU A 59 18.07 -10.86 -14.93
CA GLU A 59 18.03 -10.50 -13.50
C GLU A 59 16.67 -9.88 -13.10
N VAL A 60 16.09 -9.02 -13.94
CA VAL A 60 14.73 -8.48 -13.68
C VAL A 60 13.72 -9.62 -13.56
N LEU A 61 13.73 -10.56 -14.51
CA LEU A 61 12.79 -11.67 -14.51
C LEU A 61 12.99 -12.58 -13.29
N GLU A 62 14.23 -12.86 -12.92
CA GLU A 62 14.56 -13.68 -11.75
C GLU A 62 14.08 -13.02 -10.44
N GLU A 63 14.36 -11.73 -10.26
CA GLU A 63 13.91 -10.97 -9.09
C GLU A 63 12.38 -10.88 -9.01
N LEU A 64 11.71 -10.67 -10.14
CA LEU A 64 10.25 -10.65 -10.20
C LEU A 64 9.66 -12.03 -9.85
N ARG A 65 10.25 -13.12 -10.36
CA ARG A 65 9.83 -14.49 -9.98
C ARG A 65 10.04 -14.74 -8.49
N SER A 66 11.20 -14.36 -7.95
CA SER A 66 11.50 -14.45 -6.52
C SER A 66 10.47 -13.72 -5.66
N ILE A 67 10.06 -12.51 -6.06
CA ILE A 67 9.01 -11.74 -5.35
C ILE A 67 7.63 -12.41 -5.50
N ARG A 68 7.30 -12.96 -6.67
CA ARG A 68 6.05 -13.68 -6.90
C ARG A 68 5.93 -14.90 -6.00
N ASP A 69 7.00 -15.69 -5.90
CA ASP A 69 7.06 -16.96 -5.18
C ASP A 69 7.29 -16.74 -3.66
N SER A 70 7.60 -15.52 -3.23
CA SER A 70 7.72 -15.11 -1.83
C SER A 70 6.38 -14.61 -1.25
N ASP A 71 6.29 -14.47 0.07
CA ASP A 71 5.15 -13.83 0.77
C ASP A 71 5.26 -12.29 0.82
N ALA A 72 6.31 -11.71 0.21
CA ALA A 72 6.59 -10.28 0.30
C ALA A 72 5.40 -9.40 -0.15
N LEU A 73 4.82 -8.60 0.74
CA LEU A 73 3.75 -7.67 0.41
C LEU A 73 4.31 -6.28 0.09
N TYR A 74 3.53 -5.47 -0.62
CA TYR A 74 3.92 -4.08 -0.85
C TYR A 74 3.86 -3.29 0.46
N GLN A 75 4.95 -2.61 0.80
CA GLN A 75 5.08 -1.82 2.02
C GLN A 75 4.82 -0.34 1.71
N VAL A 76 3.70 0.16 2.22
CA VAL A 76 3.28 1.55 2.09
C VAL A 76 4.01 2.38 3.13
N THR A 77 4.81 3.34 2.67
CA THR A 77 5.61 4.22 3.56
C THR A 77 5.20 5.68 3.48
N ASN A 78 4.25 6.03 2.61
CA ASN A 78 3.73 7.39 2.49
C ASN A 78 2.27 7.43 2.06
N ILE A 79 1.64 8.60 2.20
CA ILE A 79 0.20 8.74 1.96
C ILE A 79 -0.20 8.60 0.50
N ASN A 80 0.67 8.97 -0.44
CA ASN A 80 0.37 8.86 -1.87
C ASN A 80 0.33 7.39 -2.27
N GLU A 81 1.26 6.58 -1.76
CA GLU A 81 1.24 5.13 -1.90
C GLU A 81 -0.04 4.54 -1.29
N LEU A 82 -0.42 4.93 -0.06
CA LEU A 82 -1.64 4.44 0.58
C LEU A 82 -2.88 4.72 -0.29
N ARG A 83 -3.05 5.97 -0.72
CA ARG A 83 -4.17 6.39 -1.58
C ARG A 83 -4.17 5.66 -2.91
N GLN A 84 -2.99 5.47 -3.50
CA GLN A 84 -2.85 4.76 -4.76
C GLN A 84 -3.25 3.29 -4.60
N LYS A 85 -2.77 2.59 -3.57
CA LYS A 85 -3.08 1.17 -3.34
C LYS A 85 -4.54 0.93 -3.04
N VAL A 86 -5.14 1.80 -2.23
CA VAL A 86 -6.58 1.77 -1.95
C VAL A 86 -7.39 1.98 -3.23
N LYS A 87 -7.06 3.01 -4.03
CA LYS A 87 -7.70 3.29 -5.33
C LYS A 87 -7.53 2.17 -6.36
N GLU A 88 -6.36 1.55 -6.41
CA GLU A 88 -6.06 0.44 -7.33
C GLU A 88 -6.73 -0.87 -6.91
N LYS A 89 -7.38 -0.89 -5.73
CA LYS A 89 -7.91 -2.09 -5.07
C LYS A 89 -6.84 -3.17 -5.03
N GLU A 90 -5.71 -2.81 -4.43
CA GLU A 90 -4.63 -3.76 -4.18
C GLU A 90 -5.14 -4.89 -3.30
N GLU A 91 -4.82 -6.14 -3.63
CA GLU A 91 -5.35 -7.29 -2.89
C GLU A 91 -4.89 -7.30 -1.43
N GLU A 92 -3.58 -7.17 -1.24
CA GLU A 92 -2.92 -7.22 0.06
C GLU A 92 -1.71 -6.28 0.06
N PHE A 93 -1.56 -5.50 1.13
CA PHE A 93 -0.40 -4.65 1.36
C PHE A 93 -0.18 -4.39 2.85
N LEU A 94 1.06 -4.02 3.19
CA LEU A 94 1.48 -3.69 4.56
C LEU A 94 1.56 -2.18 4.73
N VAL A 95 1.19 -1.71 5.92
CA VAL A 95 1.40 -0.35 6.39
C VAL A 95 2.15 -0.39 7.71
N GLU A 96 2.91 0.67 7.97
CA GLU A 96 3.69 0.82 9.19
C GLU A 96 3.58 2.22 9.80
N GLY A 97 4.00 2.32 11.07
CA GLY A 97 4.21 3.60 11.75
C GLY A 97 2.95 4.44 11.83
N ASP A 98 3.03 5.69 11.39
CA ASP A 98 1.91 6.65 11.50
C ASP A 98 0.64 6.17 10.76
N PHE A 99 0.78 5.42 9.66
CA PHE A 99 -0.36 4.89 8.91
C PHE A 99 -1.02 3.69 9.61
N ARG A 100 -0.29 2.94 10.44
CA ARG A 100 -0.89 1.90 11.28
C ARG A 100 -1.79 2.49 12.35
N GLU A 101 -1.40 3.62 12.94
CA GLU A 101 -2.22 4.31 13.93
C GLU A 101 -3.51 4.88 13.30
N LEU A 102 -3.43 5.33 12.05
CA LEU A 102 -4.62 5.65 11.25
C LEU A 102 -5.56 4.44 11.13
N LEU A 103 -5.03 3.23 10.88
CA LEU A 103 -5.86 2.02 10.80
C LEU A 103 -6.52 1.67 12.13
N LYS A 104 -5.83 1.87 13.26
CA LYS A 104 -6.43 1.69 14.58
C LYS A 104 -7.60 2.65 14.80
N GLU A 105 -7.49 3.89 14.34
CA GLU A 105 -8.59 4.84 14.43
C GLU A 105 -9.80 4.41 13.57
N ILE A 106 -9.54 3.87 12.37
CA ILE A 106 -10.58 3.33 11.49
C ILE A 106 -11.29 2.13 12.14
N GLU A 107 -10.54 1.17 12.67
CA GLU A 107 -11.09 0.02 13.40
C GLU A 107 -11.82 0.45 14.68
N GLY A 108 -11.24 1.36 15.45
CA GLY A 108 -11.83 1.91 16.68
C GLY A 108 -13.12 2.68 16.44
N SER A 109 -13.22 3.40 15.32
CA SER A 109 -14.46 4.07 14.89
C SER A 109 -15.55 3.03 14.56
N ARG A 110 -15.22 1.97 13.81
CA ARG A 110 -16.16 0.88 13.50
C ARG A 110 -16.68 0.17 14.76
N VAL A 111 -15.81 -0.07 15.74
CA VAL A 111 -16.19 -0.67 17.02
C VAL A 111 -17.00 0.30 17.87
N SER A 112 -16.67 1.61 17.87
CA SER A 112 -17.40 2.63 18.62
C SER A 112 -18.81 2.89 18.08
N GLU A 113 -19.03 2.83 16.76
CA GLU A 113 -20.38 2.84 16.17
C GLU A 113 -21.21 1.63 16.62
N THR A 114 -20.55 0.51 16.97
CA THR A 114 -21.19 -0.70 17.53
C THR A 114 -21.30 -0.65 19.07
N ALA A 115 -20.52 0.21 19.72
CA ALA A 115 -20.34 0.32 21.17
C ALA A 115 -20.70 1.71 21.70
N GLU A 116 -21.69 2.36 21.08
CA GLU A 116 -22.19 3.71 21.41
C GLU A 116 -22.87 3.82 22.79
N LEU A 117 -22.52 2.95 23.75
CA LEU A 117 -22.96 3.02 25.14
C LEU A 117 -21.83 2.84 26.19
N GLY A 118 -20.54 2.77 25.82
CA GLY A 118 -19.54 2.32 26.81
C GLY A 118 -18.11 2.84 26.79
N PHE A 119 -17.61 3.54 25.77
CA PHE A 119 -16.18 3.89 25.75
C PHE A 119 -15.93 5.37 26.04
N GLN A 120 -15.95 5.67 27.34
CA GLN A 120 -15.38 6.90 27.88
C GLN A 120 -13.93 7.04 27.41
N LEU A 121 -13.64 8.20 26.82
CA LEU A 121 -12.30 8.77 26.64
C LEU A 121 -11.61 8.86 28.01
N GLY A 122 -11.00 7.76 28.43
CA GLY A 122 -10.40 7.60 29.74
C GLY A 122 -9.21 6.65 29.68
N SER A 123 -8.10 7.08 29.09
CA SER A 123 -6.79 6.47 29.37
C SER A 123 -5.70 7.53 29.25
N GLY A 124 -5.11 7.86 30.40
CA GLY A 124 -3.93 8.71 30.46
C GLY A 124 -2.75 8.05 29.74
N GLY A 125 -2.08 8.81 28.89
CA GLY A 125 -0.77 8.47 28.32
C GLY A 125 -0.78 7.92 26.89
N SER A 126 -1.63 6.94 26.57
CA SER A 126 -1.64 6.28 25.25
C SER A 126 -2.43 7.03 24.17
N GLY A 127 -3.47 7.78 24.55
CA GLY A 127 -4.27 8.59 23.61
C GLY A 127 -3.47 9.72 22.94
N THR A 128 -2.43 10.23 23.59
CA THR A 128 -1.60 11.32 23.04
C THR A 128 -0.73 10.84 21.87
N VAL A 129 -0.21 9.61 21.91
CA VAL A 129 0.64 9.07 20.83
C VAL A 129 -0.19 8.76 19.58
N LEU A 130 -1.36 8.15 19.76
CA LEU A 130 -2.34 7.91 18.69
C LEU A 130 -2.75 9.22 18.01
N ALA A 131 -3.12 10.23 18.79
CA ALA A 131 -3.52 11.53 18.27
C ALA A 131 -2.40 12.21 17.46
N GLN A 132 -1.14 12.13 17.91
CA GLN A 132 0.00 12.73 17.21
C GLN A 132 0.30 12.05 15.87
N ALA A 133 0.23 10.71 15.82
CA ALA A 133 0.42 9.97 14.58
C ALA A 133 -0.69 10.29 13.56
N VAL A 134 -1.95 10.30 13.99
CA VAL A 134 -3.08 10.68 13.13
C VAL A 134 -2.96 12.14 12.68
N LEU A 135 -2.55 13.06 13.57
CA LEU A 135 -2.28 14.45 13.21
C LEU A 135 -1.18 14.56 12.14
N ARG A 136 -0.11 13.76 12.24
CA ARG A 136 0.94 13.73 11.21
C ARG A 136 0.38 13.25 9.87
N VAL A 137 -0.46 12.22 9.87
CA VAL A 137 -1.17 11.76 8.66
C VAL A 137 -2.08 12.86 8.11
N MET A 138 -2.85 13.54 8.96
CA MET A 138 -3.73 14.66 8.59
C MET A 138 -2.97 15.79 7.91
N ASN A 139 -1.77 16.15 8.40
CA ASN A 139 -0.96 17.20 7.78
C ASN A 139 -0.51 16.89 6.34
N PHE A 140 -0.56 15.62 5.90
CA PHE A 140 -0.30 15.28 4.50
C PHE A 140 -1.51 15.49 3.58
N PHE A 141 -2.69 15.77 4.14
CA PHE A 141 -3.88 16.10 3.38
C PHE A 141 -4.10 17.61 3.39
N GLU A 142 -4.24 18.18 2.19
CA GLU A 142 -4.61 19.59 2.03
C GLU A 142 -6.05 19.87 2.47
N GLU A 143 -6.90 18.83 2.54
CA GLU A 143 -8.32 18.91 2.88
C GLU A 143 -8.73 17.71 3.74
N ASP A 144 -9.34 17.94 4.90
CA ASP A 144 -9.86 16.89 5.80
C ASP A 144 -10.77 15.90 5.07
N THR A 145 -11.63 16.39 4.17
CA THR A 145 -12.54 15.56 3.38
C THR A 145 -11.82 14.47 2.57
N LYS A 146 -10.60 14.74 2.08
CA LYS A 146 -9.81 13.75 1.32
C LYS A 146 -9.32 12.61 2.22
N LEU A 147 -8.99 12.92 3.48
CA LEU A 147 -8.60 11.91 4.45
C LEU A 147 -9.81 11.09 4.90
N GLU A 148 -10.94 11.74 5.18
CA GLU A 148 -12.16 11.06 5.60
C GLU A 148 -12.65 10.08 4.52
N ASN A 149 -12.63 10.49 3.25
CA ASN A 149 -12.95 9.60 2.12
C ASN A 149 -11.99 8.40 2.06
N LEU A 150 -10.69 8.61 2.30
CA LEU A 150 -9.73 7.51 2.34
C LEU A 150 -10.02 6.53 3.49
N LYS A 151 -10.30 7.06 4.69
CA LYS A 151 -10.66 6.26 5.86
C LYS A 151 -11.91 5.42 5.58
N GLN A 152 -12.94 6.02 4.97
CA GLN A 152 -14.16 5.31 4.58
C GLN A 152 -13.88 4.22 3.53
N ASP A 153 -13.11 4.51 2.49
CA ASP A 153 -12.79 3.55 1.44
C ASP A 153 -12.02 2.34 2.01
N ILE A 154 -11.04 2.60 2.90
CA ILE A 154 -10.32 1.56 3.65
C ILE A 154 -11.31 0.73 4.49
N ALA A 155 -12.14 1.37 5.31
CA ALA A 155 -13.10 0.71 6.18
C ALA A 155 -14.09 -0.17 5.40
N GLN A 156 -14.49 0.26 4.22
CA GLN A 156 -15.43 -0.45 3.36
C GLN A 156 -14.76 -1.62 2.64
N LEU A 157 -13.61 -1.40 1.99
CA LEU A 157 -13.00 -2.37 1.08
C LEU A 157 -12.09 -3.39 1.75
N TYR A 158 -11.49 -3.07 2.90
CA TYR A 158 -10.41 -3.87 3.48
C TYR A 158 -10.74 -4.41 4.88
N THR A 159 -10.24 -5.62 5.13
CA THR A 159 -10.03 -6.17 6.47
C THR A 159 -8.65 -5.74 6.94
N ILE A 160 -8.57 -5.21 8.16
CA ILE A 160 -7.33 -4.76 8.78
C ILE A 160 -6.87 -5.86 9.74
N GLU A 161 -5.64 -6.33 9.56
CA GLU A 161 -5.00 -7.33 10.41
C GLU A 161 -3.75 -6.72 11.05
N PHE A 162 -3.80 -6.48 12.36
CA PHE A 162 -2.64 -5.98 13.10
C PHE A 162 -1.67 -7.12 13.37
N ILE A 163 -0.52 -7.11 12.70
CA ILE A 163 0.50 -8.17 12.82
C ILE A 163 1.29 -7.99 14.11
N ASN A 164 1.76 -6.77 14.37
CA ASN A 164 2.52 -6.42 15.57
C ASN A 164 2.33 -4.94 15.93
N GLU A 165 3.18 -4.39 16.80
CA GLU A 165 3.11 -3.00 17.27
C GLU A 165 3.46 -1.96 16.20
N GLU A 166 4.18 -2.36 15.15
CA GLU A 166 4.73 -1.49 14.11
C GLU A 166 4.01 -1.67 12.77
N GLU A 167 3.51 -2.88 12.49
CA GLU A 167 2.96 -3.31 11.21
C GLU A 167 1.48 -3.68 11.29
N ALA A 168 0.75 -3.34 10.23
CA ALA A 168 -0.59 -3.83 9.95
C ALA A 168 -0.74 -4.19 8.47
N LYS A 169 -1.49 -5.23 8.19
CA LYS A 169 -1.82 -5.69 6.84
C LYS A 169 -3.25 -5.29 6.50
N LEU A 170 -3.45 -4.76 5.30
CA LEU A 170 -4.78 -4.63 4.72
C LEU A 170 -4.98 -5.70 3.68
N ARG A 171 -6.14 -6.37 3.75
CA ARG A 171 -6.55 -7.39 2.78
C ARG A 171 -7.94 -7.06 2.24
N LEU A 172 -8.13 -7.07 0.93
CA LEU A 172 -9.44 -6.81 0.33
C LEU A 172 -10.47 -7.83 0.81
N LYS A 173 -11.62 -7.35 1.29
CA LYS A 173 -12.73 -8.20 1.73
C LYS A 173 -13.30 -9.08 0.62
N GLN A 174 -13.18 -8.65 -0.63
CA GLN A 174 -13.65 -9.42 -1.79
C GLN A 174 -12.90 -10.76 -1.97
N LEU A 175 -11.76 -10.96 -1.30
CA LEU A 175 -11.00 -12.20 -1.32
C LEU A 175 -11.40 -13.18 -0.20
N ASP A 176 -12.29 -12.77 0.69
CA ASP A 176 -12.75 -13.55 1.86
C ASP A 176 -14.08 -14.29 1.58
N TYR A 177 -14.61 -14.18 0.36
CA TYR A 177 -15.91 -14.72 -0.08
C TYR A 177 -15.75 -15.71 -1.22
#